data_AF-A0A096KL49-F1
#
_entry.id   AF-A0A096KL49-F1
#
_cell.length_a   1.000
_cell.length_b   1.000
_cell.length_c   1.000
_cell.angle_alpha   90.00
_cell.angle_beta   90.00
_cell.angle_gamma   90.00
#
_symmetry.space_group_name_H-M   'P 1'
#
loop_
_entity.id
_entity.type
_entity.pdbx_description
1 polymer ?
#
loop_
_entity_poly.entity_id
_entity_poly.type
_entity_poly.pdbx_seq_one_letter_code
_entity_poly.pdbx_strand_id
1 'polypeptide(L)'
;MRNDERYRPKPQSNQLEIFGLGMAGEQDVAEAKKWIEANPDAWRFMLSNARRLKEKGYVSINYLVNMVRNELHVGCKNGIAPALARIMEARYPELRGAFNKHRSQSDGFSE
;
A
#
# COMPACT_ATOMS: atom_id res chain seq x y z
N MET A 1 -35.28 27.49 -13.57
CA MET A 1 -35.12 26.27 -12.74
C MET A 1 -34.05 25.39 -13.36
N ARG A 2 -33.13 24.87 -12.54
CA ARG A 2 -31.93 24.09 -12.90
C ARG A 2 -32.31 22.78 -13.59
N ASN A 3 -31.60 22.40 -14.66
CA ASN A 3 -31.66 21.06 -15.23
C ASN A 3 -30.74 20.13 -14.41
N ASP A 4 -31.35 19.30 -13.57
CA ASP A 4 -30.72 18.25 -12.76
C ASP A 4 -30.12 17.13 -13.63
N GLU A 5 -28.79 17.01 -13.59
CA GLU A 5 -27.98 15.83 -13.20
C GLU A 5 -28.49 14.37 -13.36
N ARG A 6 -29.37 14.05 -14.30
CA ARG A 6 -29.71 12.66 -14.60
C ARG A 6 -29.18 12.29 -15.97
N TYR A 7 -28.30 11.29 -16.00
CA TYR A 7 -27.77 10.62 -17.20
C TYR A 7 -26.44 11.16 -17.78
N ARG A 8 -25.38 11.14 -16.96
CA ARG A 8 -24.02 10.86 -17.47
C ARG A 8 -23.71 9.38 -17.19
N PRO A 9 -23.88 8.44 -18.15
CA PRO A 9 -23.40 7.08 -17.95
C PRO A 9 -21.89 7.14 -17.72
N LYS A 10 -21.42 6.57 -16.60
CA LYS A 10 -19.97 6.44 -16.35
C LYS A 10 -19.38 5.66 -17.52
N PRO A 11 -18.26 6.11 -18.12
CA PRO A 11 -17.60 5.33 -19.15
C PRO A 11 -17.32 3.94 -18.60
N GLN A 12 -17.79 2.93 -19.32
CA GLN A 12 -17.57 1.54 -18.98
C GLN A 12 -16.06 1.31 -19.09
N SER A 13 -15.40 1.27 -17.93
CA SER A 13 -13.96 1.06 -17.83
C SER A 13 -13.66 -0.31 -18.44
N ASN A 14 -13.05 -0.33 -19.63
CA ASN A 14 -12.46 -1.51 -20.26
C ASN A 14 -11.20 -1.95 -19.47
N GLN A 15 -11.29 -2.05 -18.15
CA GLN A 15 -10.23 -2.59 -17.29
C GLN A 15 -10.19 -4.11 -17.46
N LEU A 16 -9.57 -4.53 -18.56
CA LEU A 16 -9.12 -5.89 -18.85
C LEU A 16 -7.85 -6.26 -18.05
N GLU A 17 -7.42 -5.44 -17.10
CA GLU A 17 -6.24 -5.72 -16.28
C GLU A 17 -6.64 -6.55 -15.05
N ILE A 18 -6.08 -7.76 -14.99
CA ILE A 18 -6.20 -8.63 -13.82
C ILE A 18 -5.63 -7.86 -12.63
N PHE A 19 -6.44 -7.74 -11.58
CA PHE A 19 -6.13 -6.94 -10.41
C PHE A 19 -4.84 -7.42 -9.73
N GLY A 20 -3.79 -6.58 -9.76
CA GLY A 20 -2.46 -6.91 -9.26
C GLY A 20 -1.49 -7.57 -10.24
N LEU A 21 -1.90 -7.76 -11.50
CA LEU A 21 -1.08 -8.20 -12.65
C LEU A 21 -1.13 -7.14 -13.77
N GLY A 22 -1.26 -5.87 -13.41
CA GLY A 22 -1.24 -4.72 -14.33
C GLY A 22 -0.01 -3.85 -14.12
N MET A 23 0.39 -3.11 -15.14
CA MET A 23 1.56 -2.21 -15.14
C MET A 23 1.57 -1.22 -13.96
N ALA A 24 0.39 -0.83 -13.47
CA ALA A 24 0.25 0.07 -12.32
C ALA A 24 0.77 -0.54 -11.01
N GLY A 25 0.52 -1.84 -10.78
CA GLY A 25 0.97 -2.53 -9.56
C GLY A 25 2.50 -2.66 -9.49
N GLU A 26 3.14 -2.90 -10.65
CA GLU A 26 4.60 -2.94 -10.75
C GLU A 26 5.22 -1.55 -10.53
N GLN A 27 4.59 -0.50 -11.04
CA GLN A 27 5.02 0.88 -10.83
C GLN A 27 4.95 1.27 -9.34
N ASP A 28 3.86 0.92 -8.65
CA ASP A 28 3.71 1.18 -7.21
C ASP A 28 4.79 0.45 -6.40
N VAL A 29 5.14 -0.78 -6.78
CA VAL A 29 6.23 -1.55 -6.15
C VAL A 29 7.59 -0.92 -6.42
N ALA A 30 7.85 -0.47 -7.65
CA ALA A 30 9.10 0.21 -8.00
C ALA A 30 9.23 1.54 -7.23
N GLU A 31 8.17 2.31 -7.11
CA GLU A 31 8.16 3.55 -6.32
C GLU A 31 8.34 3.26 -4.82
N ALA A 32 7.69 2.21 -4.30
CA ALA A 32 7.88 1.77 -2.92
C ALA A 32 9.33 1.35 -2.65
N LYS A 33 9.96 0.60 -3.56
CA LYS A 33 11.39 0.22 -3.46
C LYS A 33 12.30 1.45 -3.43
N LYS A 34 12.10 2.41 -4.34
CA LYS A 34 12.84 3.69 -4.35
C LYS A 34 12.67 4.46 -3.04
N TRP A 35 11.45 4.50 -2.51
CA TRP A 35 11.18 5.16 -1.23
C TRP A 35 11.91 4.49 -0.08
N ILE A 36 11.94 3.15 -0.03
CA ILE A 36 12.67 2.37 0.99
C ILE A 36 14.17 2.65 0.91
N GLU A 37 14.75 2.66 -0.29
CA GLU A 37 16.16 2.94 -0.51
C GLU A 37 16.55 4.37 -0.08
N ALA A 38 15.68 5.35 -0.37
CA ALA A 38 15.89 6.73 0.04
C ALA A 38 15.66 6.97 1.54
N ASN A 39 14.87 6.12 2.22
CA ASN A 39 14.46 6.30 3.62
C ASN A 39 14.67 5.04 4.48
N PRO A 40 15.91 4.55 4.62
CA PRO A 40 16.19 3.28 5.28
C PRO A 40 15.80 3.28 6.78
N ASP A 41 15.95 4.42 7.47
CA ASP A 41 15.55 4.56 8.88
C ASP A 41 14.03 4.54 9.05
N ALA A 42 13.29 5.26 8.19
CA ALA A 42 11.84 5.25 8.21
C ALA A 42 11.29 3.84 7.93
N TRP A 43 11.93 3.12 7.01
CA TRP A 43 11.60 1.73 6.74
C TRP A 43 11.85 0.82 7.95
N ARG A 44 13.02 0.92 8.61
CA ARG A 44 13.31 0.18 9.85
C ARG A 44 12.30 0.49 10.96
N PHE A 45 11.93 1.76 11.11
CA PHE A 45 10.93 2.19 12.07
C PHE A 45 9.54 1.58 11.78
N MET A 46 9.11 1.54 10.51
CA MET A 46 7.87 0.87 10.14
C MET A 46 7.92 -0.63 10.45
N LEU A 47 9.03 -1.31 10.15
CA LEU A 47 9.19 -2.75 10.44
C LEU A 47 9.12 -3.06 11.94
N SER A 48 9.79 -2.26 12.76
CA SER A 48 9.74 -2.40 14.22
C SER A 48 8.30 -2.27 14.73
N ASN A 49 7.57 -1.27 14.25
CA ASN A 49 6.16 -1.08 14.61
C ASN A 49 5.24 -2.17 14.06
N ALA A 50 5.48 -2.65 12.84
CA ALA A 50 4.72 -3.77 12.27
C ALA A 50 4.86 -5.03 13.14
N ARG A 51 6.07 -5.37 13.56
CA ARG A 51 6.34 -6.50 14.47
C ARG A 51 5.62 -6.32 15.80
N ARG A 52 5.75 -5.14 16.41
CA ARG A 52 5.08 -4.82 17.69
C ARG A 52 3.55 -4.90 17.60
N LEU A 53 2.97 -4.46 16.49
CA LEU A 53 1.51 -4.42 16.31
C LEU A 53 0.93 -5.77 15.94
N LYS A 54 1.68 -6.60 15.20
CA LYS A 54 1.26 -7.97 14.84
C LYS A 54 0.90 -8.80 16.06
N GLU A 55 1.66 -8.66 17.16
CA GLU A 55 1.38 -9.37 18.43
C GLU A 55 0.01 -9.03 19.03
N LYS A 56 -0.61 -7.91 18.60
CA LYS A 56 -1.93 -7.46 19.06
C LYS A 56 -3.04 -7.74 18.05
N GLY A 57 -2.72 -8.27 16.87
CA GLY A 57 -3.66 -8.56 15.79
C GLY A 57 -3.22 -7.98 14.45
N TYR A 58 -4.19 -7.56 13.63
CA TYR A 58 -3.92 -7.07 12.29
C TYR A 58 -3.20 -5.73 12.28
N VAL A 59 -2.28 -5.57 11.31
CA VAL A 59 -1.51 -4.36 11.09
C VAL A 59 -2.12 -3.55 9.95
N SER A 60 -2.38 -2.27 10.18
CA SER A 60 -2.80 -1.32 9.15
C SER A 60 -1.58 -0.63 8.55
N ILE A 61 -1.35 -0.80 7.25
CA ILE A 61 -0.22 -0.16 6.57
C ILE A 61 -0.36 1.37 6.52
N ASN A 62 -1.59 1.87 6.38
CA ASN A 62 -1.86 3.32 6.43
C ASN A 62 -1.56 3.90 7.82
N TYR A 63 -1.78 3.12 8.88
CA TYR A 63 -1.39 3.53 10.22
C TYR A 63 0.13 3.65 10.34
N LEU A 64 0.90 2.66 9.87
CA LEU A 64 2.36 2.73 9.85
C LEU A 64 2.89 3.92 9.03
N VAL A 65 2.30 4.19 7.87
CA VAL A 65 2.65 5.34 7.04
C VAL A 65 2.37 6.66 7.77
N ASN A 66 1.25 6.77 8.48
CA ASN A 66 0.96 7.96 9.28
C ASN A 66 1.92 8.11 10.47
N MET A 67 2.34 7.02 11.11
CA MET A 67 3.38 7.06 12.15
C MET A 67 4.68 7.64 11.60
N VAL A 68 5.14 7.18 10.42
CA VAL A 68 6.33 7.72 9.78
C VAL A 68 6.20 9.22 9.49
N ARG A 69 5.06 9.66 8.94
CA ARG A 69 4.82 11.08 8.65
C ARG A 69 4.81 11.94 9.91
N ASN A 70 4.21 11.43 10.99
CA ASN A 70 3.99 12.20 12.21
C ASN A 70 5.21 12.19 13.14
N GLU A 71 5.88 11.04 13.28
CA GLU A 71 6.98 10.85 14.23
C GLU A 71 8.35 11.15 13.62
N LEU A 72 8.52 10.87 12.33
CA LEU A 72 9.81 11.06 11.64
C LEU A 72 9.78 12.23 10.65
N HIS A 73 8.62 12.85 10.42
CA HIS A 73 8.43 13.91 9.43
C HIS A 73 8.88 13.54 8.01
N VAL A 74 8.86 12.24 7.68
CA VAL A 74 9.23 11.74 6.36
C VAL A 74 7.98 11.61 5.49
N GLY A 75 8.03 12.23 4.31
CA GLY A 75 6.99 12.12 3.31
C GLY A 75 6.91 10.71 2.74
N CYS A 76 5.74 10.08 2.85
CA CYS A 76 5.39 8.82 2.19
C CYS A 76 4.08 9.05 1.43
N LYS A 77 3.91 8.55 0.21
CA LYS A 77 2.65 8.70 -0.55
C LYS A 77 1.63 7.64 -0.09
N ASN A 78 0.33 7.97 -0.13
CA ASN A 78 -0.71 6.97 0.17
C ASN A 78 -0.79 5.85 -0.87
N GLY A 79 -0.53 6.18 -2.16
CA GLY A 79 -0.62 5.23 -3.26
C GLY A 79 0.32 4.03 -3.12
N ILE A 80 1.51 4.22 -2.54
CA ILE A 80 2.51 3.15 -2.38
C ILE A 80 2.29 2.30 -1.12
N ALA A 81 1.35 2.65 -0.24
CA ALA A 81 1.14 1.94 1.02
C ALA A 81 0.84 0.43 0.80
N PRO A 82 -0.06 0.01 -0.11
CA PRO A 82 -0.27 -1.41 -0.37
C PRO A 82 1.00 -2.14 -0.85
N ALA A 83 1.82 -1.48 -1.68
CA ALA A 83 3.08 -2.04 -2.15
C ALA A 83 4.08 -2.23 -1.01
N LEU A 84 4.18 -1.27 -0.08
CA LEU A 84 4.99 -1.39 1.13
C LEU A 84 4.57 -2.61 1.97
N ALA A 85 3.27 -2.85 2.16
CA ALA A 85 2.78 -4.03 2.88
C ALA A 85 3.23 -5.34 2.21
N ARG A 86 3.13 -5.44 0.88
CA ARG A 86 3.56 -6.67 0.17
C ARG A 86 5.07 -6.88 0.21
N ILE A 87 5.85 -5.81 0.08
CA ILE A 87 7.31 -5.89 0.28
C ILE A 87 7.64 -6.37 1.70
N MET A 88 6.89 -5.91 2.72
CA MET A 88 7.07 -6.42 4.08
C MET A 88 6.78 -7.92 4.18
N GLU A 89 5.63 -8.37 3.67
CA GLU A 89 5.26 -9.80 3.74
C GLU A 89 6.17 -10.72 2.93
N ALA A 90 6.72 -10.22 1.82
CA ALA A 90 7.65 -10.96 0.96
C ALA A 90 9.03 -11.09 1.61
N ARG A 91 9.58 -9.98 2.13
CA ARG A 91 10.94 -9.94 2.70
C ARG A 91 11.03 -10.45 4.14
N TYR A 92 9.94 -10.37 4.90
CA TYR A 92 9.91 -10.70 6.33
C TYR A 92 8.84 -11.77 6.58
N PRO A 93 9.22 -13.06 6.58
CA PRO A 93 8.28 -14.17 6.78
C PRO A 93 7.45 -14.04 8.05
N GLU A 94 7.98 -13.42 9.09
CA GLU A 94 7.27 -13.16 10.33
C GLU A 94 6.11 -12.18 10.18
N LEU A 95 6.04 -11.39 9.10
CA LEU A 95 4.94 -10.46 8.84
C LEU A 95 3.94 -10.99 7.82
N ARG A 96 4.14 -12.19 7.28
CA ARG A 96 3.23 -12.79 6.29
C ARG A 96 1.82 -12.94 6.87
N GLY A 97 0.83 -12.32 6.20
CA GLY A 97 -0.56 -12.34 6.64
C GLY A 97 -0.88 -11.38 7.79
N ALA A 98 0.08 -10.56 8.23
CA ALA A 98 -0.14 -9.59 9.29
C ALA A 98 -1.00 -8.40 8.84
N PHE A 99 -1.00 -8.08 7.54
CA PHE A 99 -1.70 -6.91 7.02
C PHE A 99 -3.11 -7.27 6.58
N ASN A 100 -4.09 -6.49 7.03
CA ASN A 100 -5.47 -6.65 6.57
C ASN A 100 -5.60 -6.08 5.16
N LYS A 101 -5.37 -6.95 4.17
CA LYS A 101 -5.50 -6.65 2.75
C LYS A 101 -6.99 -6.64 2.38
N HIS A 102 -7.69 -5.53 2.64
CA HIS A 102 -8.90 -5.26 1.87
C HIS A 102 -8.50 -5.17 0.38
N ARG A 103 -9.27 -5.84 -0.51
CA ARG A 103 -9.01 -5.93 -1.96
C ARG A 103 -8.34 -4.65 -2.49
N SER A 104 -7.05 -4.75 -2.82
CA SER A 104 -6.20 -3.63 -3.25
C SER A 104 -5.52 -3.98 -4.58
N GLN A 105 -5.37 -2.99 -5.49
CA GLN A 105 -4.96 -3.12 -6.91
C GLN A 105 -3.65 -3.85 -7.21
N SER A 106 -3.01 -4.36 -6.19
CA SER A 106 -1.63 -4.73 -6.13
C SER A 106 -1.55 -6.19 -5.60
N ASP A 107 -2.72 -6.86 -5.38
CA ASP A 107 -2.92 -8.21 -4.80
C ASP A 107 -2.30 -9.37 -5.60
N GLY A 108 -1.79 -9.10 -6.79
CA GLY A 108 -1.14 -10.07 -7.69
C GLY A 108 0.40 -10.05 -7.63
N PHE A 109 0.99 -9.28 -6.73
CA PHE A 109 2.45 -9.32 -6.52
C PHE A 109 2.86 -10.63 -5.79
N SER A 110 3.60 -11.49 -6.49
CA SER A 110 4.36 -12.61 -5.95
C SER A 110 5.83 -12.44 -6.32
N GLU A 111 6.71 -12.39 -5.32
CA GLU A 111 8.19 -12.45 -5.49
C GLU A 111 8.65 -13.91 -5.57
#